data_AF-A0A2V7HYI4-F1
#
_entry.id   AF-A0A2V7HYI4-F1
#
_cell.length_a   1.000
_cell.length_b   1.000
_cell.length_c   1.000
_cell.angle_alpha   90.00
_cell.angle_beta   90.00
_cell.angle_gamma   90.00
#
_symmetry.space_group_name_H-M   'P 1'
#
loop_
_entity.id
_entity.type
_entity.pdbx_description
1 polymer ?
#
loop_
_entity_poly.entity_id
_entity_poly.type
_entity_poly.pdbx_seq_one_letter_code
_entity_poly.pdbx_strand_id
1 'polypeptide(L)'
;MISTFPPHQEDQIRNQLAAVIQGIVCQRLVVRADGKGRVPAVEVMVATGLIRDCIRDSTRTPDLPAVIAAGHAQYGMQTFDQSLLQLHREELITYETARDAATNPDDFDLKVKGILSTGEMTWETAAPAAPPAPPAAAPIQGQSGSSPFRKK
;
A
#
# COMPACT_ATOMS: atom_id res chain seq x y z
N MET A 1 -14.47 14.02 -8.78
CA MET A 1 -15.72 13.37 -8.34
C MET A 1 -16.35 14.10 -7.15
N ILE A 2 -15.59 14.50 -6.11
CA ILE A 2 -16.13 15.40 -5.06
C ILE A 2 -16.38 16.80 -5.64
N SER A 3 -15.48 17.32 -6.46
CA SER A 3 -15.61 18.61 -7.17
C SER A 3 -16.73 18.68 -8.22
N THR A 4 -17.49 17.59 -8.38
CA THR A 4 -18.64 17.53 -9.30
C THR A 4 -19.93 17.92 -8.57
N PHE A 5 -19.92 17.94 -7.24
CA PHE A 5 -21.05 18.39 -6.43
C PHE A 5 -20.99 19.91 -6.23
N PRO A 6 -22.14 20.56 -5.94
CA PRO A 6 -22.14 21.97 -5.56
C PRO A 6 -21.29 22.22 -4.30
N PRO A 7 -20.60 23.38 -4.17
CA PRO A 7 -19.67 23.64 -3.07
C PRO A 7 -20.26 23.42 -1.66
N HIS A 8 -21.55 23.72 -1.48
CA HIS A 8 -22.25 23.54 -0.21
C HIS A 8 -22.49 22.07 0.19
N GLN A 9 -22.37 21.13 -0.76
CA GLN A 9 -22.51 19.69 -0.52
C GLN A 9 -21.17 18.97 -0.42
N GLU A 10 -20.08 19.58 -0.92
CA GLU A 10 -18.76 18.95 -0.93
C GLU A 10 -18.28 18.59 0.48
N ASP A 11 -18.44 19.50 1.44
CA ASP A 11 -18.00 19.29 2.83
C ASP A 11 -18.78 18.15 3.50
N GLN A 12 -20.10 18.08 3.25
CA GLN A 12 -20.92 17.00 3.77
C GLN A 12 -20.49 15.64 3.19
N ILE A 13 -20.24 15.59 1.88
CA ILE A 13 -19.81 14.36 1.19
C ILE A 13 -18.41 13.94 1.65
N ARG A 14 -17.49 14.89 1.84
CA ARG A 14 -16.14 14.64 2.39
C ARG A 14 -16.22 14.04 3.79
N ASN A 15 -17.08 14.58 4.66
CA ASN A 15 -17.28 14.05 6.00
C ASN A 15 -17.82 12.62 5.99
N GLN A 16 -18.78 12.32 5.12
CA GLN A 16 -19.31 10.97 4.95
C GLN A 16 -18.25 10.01 4.41
N LEU A 17 -17.50 10.41 3.39
CA LEU A 17 -16.41 9.62 2.83
C LEU A 17 -15.35 9.31 3.89
N ALA A 18 -14.91 10.32 4.63
CA ALA A 18 -13.94 10.17 5.71
C ALA A 18 -14.45 9.30 6.86
N ALA A 19 -15.76 9.15 7.06
CA ALA A 19 -16.33 8.28 8.08
C ALA A 19 -16.30 6.80 7.64
N VAL A 20 -16.63 6.51 6.38
CA VAL A 20 -16.83 5.12 5.92
C VAL A 20 -15.58 4.49 5.32
N ILE A 21 -14.66 5.29 4.78
CA ILE A 21 -13.48 4.77 4.08
C ILE A 21 -12.60 3.93 5.03
N GLN A 22 -12.13 2.79 4.54
CA GLN A 22 -11.22 1.89 5.28
C GLN A 22 -9.80 1.92 4.68
N GLY A 23 -9.73 2.03 3.36
CA GLY A 23 -8.49 2.17 2.62
C GLY A 23 -8.79 2.26 1.13
N ILE A 24 -7.77 2.60 0.35
CA ILE A 24 -7.79 2.62 -1.11
C ILE A 24 -6.58 1.84 -1.60
N VAL A 25 -6.81 0.99 -2.60
CA VAL A 25 -5.76 0.34 -3.36
C VAL A 25 -5.92 0.77 -4.81
N CYS A 26 -4.92 1.48 -5.32
CA CYS A 26 -4.85 1.90 -6.71
C CYS A 26 -3.81 1.04 -7.43
N GLN A 27 -4.11 0.60 -8.66
CA GLN A 27 -3.21 -0.26 -9.43
C GLN A 27 -2.97 0.28 -10.84
N ARG A 28 -1.73 0.18 -11.30
CA ARG A 28 -1.30 0.49 -12.66
C ARG A 28 -0.53 -0.70 -13.21
N LEU A 29 -0.99 -1.26 -14.32
CA LEU A 29 -0.31 -2.39 -14.96
C LEU A 29 0.81 -1.88 -15.88
N VAL A 30 2.05 -2.20 -15.52
CA VAL A 30 3.26 -1.86 -16.27
C VAL A 30 3.83 -3.09 -16.96
N VAL A 31 4.48 -2.89 -18.11
CA VAL A 31 5.06 -3.99 -18.90
C VAL A 31 6.24 -4.57 -18.14
N ARG A 32 6.35 -5.89 -18.09
CA ARG A 32 7.50 -6.56 -17.45
C ARG A 32 8.75 -6.42 -18.31
N ALA A 33 9.91 -6.34 -17.68
CA ALA A 33 11.21 -6.30 -18.37
C ALA A 33 11.45 -7.56 -19.23
N ASP A 34 10.90 -8.71 -18.83
CA ASP A 34 10.97 -9.98 -19.58
C ASP A 34 10.05 -10.03 -20.81
N GLY A 35 9.21 -9.01 -21.03
CA GLY A 35 8.21 -8.96 -22.09
C GLY A 35 7.05 -9.94 -21.94
N LYS A 36 7.02 -10.75 -20.87
CA LYS A 36 6.02 -11.80 -20.62
C LYS A 36 4.89 -11.27 -19.73
N GLY A 37 4.15 -10.30 -20.25
CA GLY A 37 2.95 -9.77 -19.61
C GLY A 37 3.20 -8.49 -18.82
N ARG A 38 2.48 -8.33 -17.71
CA ARG A 38 2.45 -7.09 -16.93
C ARG A 38 2.58 -7.38 -15.43
N VAL A 39 3.13 -6.42 -14.70
CA VAL A 39 3.20 -6.44 -13.24
C VAL A 39 2.44 -5.22 -12.70
N PRO A 40 1.66 -5.36 -11.61
CA PRO A 40 0.97 -4.23 -11.01
C PRO A 40 1.93 -3.38 -10.17
N ALA A 41 2.09 -2.12 -10.54
CA ALA A 41 2.51 -1.09 -9.59
C ALA A 41 1.29 -0.68 -8.75
N VAL A 42 1.43 -0.67 -7.43
CA VAL A 42 0.29 -0.51 -6.52
C VAL A 42 0.55 0.64 -5.55
N GLU A 43 -0.43 1.52 -5.38
CA GLU A 43 -0.48 2.49 -4.30
C GLU A 43 -1.49 2.01 -3.26
N VAL A 44 -1.09 2.05 -1.99
CA VAL A 44 -1.90 1.59 -0.85
C VAL A 44 -2.03 2.72 0.16
N MET A 45 -3.27 3.09 0.43
CA MET A 45 -3.61 4.06 1.48
C MET A 45 -4.54 3.40 2.50
N VAL A 46 -4.19 3.46 3.78
CA VAL A 46 -5.03 2.99 4.89
C VAL A 46 -5.68 4.20 5.56
N ALA A 47 -6.97 4.12 5.90
CA ALA A 47 -7.73 5.23 6.44
C ALA A 47 -7.45 5.50 7.94
N THR A 48 -6.24 6.00 8.23
CA THR A 48 -5.82 6.48 9.56
C THR A 48 -6.54 7.78 9.94
N GLY A 49 -6.44 8.20 11.20
CA GLY A 49 -7.01 9.49 11.65
C GLY A 49 -6.51 10.67 10.83
N LEU A 50 -5.20 10.73 10.57
CA LEU A 50 -4.59 11.79 9.77
C LEU A 50 -5.11 11.81 8.32
N ILE A 51 -5.23 10.64 7.69
CA ILE A 51 -5.81 10.51 6.33
C ILE A 51 -7.26 11.00 6.32
N ARG A 52 -8.06 10.63 7.32
CA ARG A 52 -9.45 11.08 7.43
C ARG A 52 -9.53 12.60 7.58
N ASP A 53 -8.65 13.21 8.36
CA ASP A 53 -8.59 14.66 8.50
C ASP A 53 -8.18 15.35 7.20
N CYS A 54 -7.21 14.80 6.46
CA CYS A 54 -6.84 15.28 5.11
C CYS A 54 -7.98 15.15 4.07
N ILE A 55 -8.89 14.18 4.25
CA ILE A 55 -10.08 14.03 3.37
C ILE A 55 -11.15 15.07 3.72
N ARG A 56 -11.38 15.29 5.01
CA ARG A 56 -12.37 16.27 5.53
C ARG A 56 -12.01 17.69 5.13
N ASP A 57 -10.73 18.06 5.29
CA ASP A 57 -10.23 19.39 4.96
C ASP A 57 -9.71 19.43 3.51
N SER A 58 -10.42 20.19 2.66
CA SER A 58 -10.06 20.34 1.25
C SER A 58 -8.67 20.96 1.04
N THR A 59 -8.20 21.80 1.97
CA THR A 59 -6.89 22.44 1.90
C THR A 59 -5.73 21.49 2.19
N ARG A 60 -6.02 20.38 2.90
CA ARG A 60 -5.04 19.35 3.30
C ARG A 60 -5.07 18.11 2.41
N THR A 61 -6.03 18.01 1.50
CA THR A 61 -6.10 16.93 0.52
C THR A 61 -4.79 16.79 -0.31
N PRO A 62 -4.10 17.87 -0.71
CA PRO A 62 -2.80 17.77 -1.41
C PRO A 62 -1.68 17.12 -0.60
N ASP A 63 -1.79 17.05 0.73
CA ASP A 63 -0.76 16.46 1.59
C ASP A 63 -0.81 14.92 1.60
N LEU A 64 -1.90 14.32 1.11
CA LEU A 64 -2.13 12.87 1.14
C LEU A 64 -0.95 12.04 0.61
N PRO A 65 -0.30 12.37 -0.54
CA PRO A 65 0.84 11.59 -1.04
C PRO A 65 2.00 11.53 -0.05
N ALA A 66 2.30 12.64 0.64
CA ALA A 66 3.35 12.68 1.65
C ALA A 66 2.98 11.86 2.88
N VAL A 67 1.71 11.91 3.31
CA VAL A 67 1.21 11.10 4.42
C VAL A 67 1.24 9.60 4.10
N ILE A 68 0.89 9.21 2.87
CA ILE A 68 0.96 7.83 2.39
C ILE A 68 2.43 7.34 2.40
N ALA A 69 3.35 8.14 1.85
CA ALA A 69 4.77 7.81 1.81
C ALA A 69 5.35 7.60 3.21
N ALA A 70 5.01 8.47 4.17
CA ALA A 70 5.44 8.37 5.56
C ALA A 70 4.80 7.18 6.30
N GLY A 71 3.59 6.78 5.90
CA GLY A 71 2.84 5.67 6.48
C GLY A 71 3.38 4.27 6.16
N HIS A 72 4.44 4.17 5.34
CA HIS A 72 4.97 2.90 4.84
C HIS A 72 5.37 1.93 5.95
N ALA A 73 6.27 2.34 6.83
CA ALA A 73 6.81 1.46 7.88
C ALA A 73 5.76 1.05 8.92
N GLN A 74 4.81 1.93 9.25
CA GLN A 74 3.86 1.71 10.35
C GLN A 74 2.57 1.01 9.90
N TYR A 75 2.09 1.33 8.69
CA TYR A 75 0.76 0.91 8.23
C TYR A 75 0.80 0.12 6.92
N GLY A 76 1.99 -0.15 6.37
CA GLY A 76 2.13 -0.81 5.08
C GLY A 76 1.56 0.01 3.91
N MET A 77 1.49 1.33 4.07
CA MET A 77 1.09 2.23 2.98
C MET A 77 2.22 2.34 1.95
N GLN A 78 1.93 2.71 0.73
CA GLN A 78 2.98 2.98 -0.26
C GLN A 78 2.43 3.85 -1.37
N THR A 79 3.25 4.76 -1.89
CA THR A 79 2.91 5.53 -3.09
C THR A 79 3.20 4.73 -4.35
N PHE A 80 2.64 5.15 -5.48
CA PHE A 80 3.00 4.58 -6.78
C PHE A 80 4.50 4.63 -7.05
N ASP A 81 5.16 5.75 -6.75
CA ASP A 81 6.58 5.95 -7.03
C ASP A 81 7.46 5.03 -6.16
N GLN A 82 7.07 4.79 -4.90
CA GLN A 82 7.71 3.79 -4.04
C GLN A 82 7.55 2.37 -4.62
N SER A 83 6.35 2.01 -5.08
CA SER A 83 6.10 0.71 -5.71
C SER A 83 6.89 0.52 -7.00
N LEU A 84 6.97 1.55 -7.86
CA LEU A 84 7.75 1.51 -9.10
C LEU A 84 9.24 1.40 -8.83
N LEU A 85 9.75 2.11 -7.82
CA LEU A 85 11.16 2.04 -7.44
C LEU A 85 11.51 0.63 -6.94
N GLN A 86 10.62 0.01 -6.16
CA GLN A 86 10.79 -1.37 -5.74
C GLN A 86 10.78 -2.34 -6.93
N LEU A 87 9.78 -2.25 -7.82
CA LEU A 87 9.69 -3.11 -9.01
C LEU A 87 10.90 -2.97 -9.93
N HIS A 88 11.46 -1.75 -10.05
CA HIS A 88 12.67 -1.50 -10.82
C HIS A 88 13.91 -2.13 -10.15
N ARG A 89 14.05 -2.00 -8.82
CA ARG A 89 15.14 -2.62 -8.05
C ARG A 89 15.09 -4.15 -8.07
N GLU A 90 13.90 -4.73 -8.16
CA GLU A 90 13.68 -6.16 -8.33
C GLU A 90 13.85 -6.62 -9.79
N GLU A 91 14.25 -5.73 -10.71
CA GLU A 91 14.44 -6.01 -12.14
C GLU A 91 13.17 -6.51 -12.86
N LEU A 92 11.99 -6.28 -12.27
CA LEU A 92 10.71 -6.69 -12.85
C LEU A 92 10.26 -5.77 -13.99
N ILE A 93 10.71 -4.52 -13.98
CA ILE A 93 10.42 -3.49 -15.00
C ILE A 93 11.68 -2.74 -15.39
N THR A 94 11.73 -2.27 -16.64
CA THR A 94 12.84 -1.44 -17.12
C THR A 94 12.76 -0.03 -16.53
N TYR A 95 13.89 0.67 -16.52
CA TYR A 95 13.96 2.06 -16.06
C TYR A 95 13.02 2.97 -16.85
N GLU A 96 12.97 2.81 -18.17
CA GLU A 96 12.12 3.59 -19.06
C GLU A 96 10.65 3.34 -18.74
N THR A 97 10.27 2.08 -18.55
CA THR A 97 8.90 1.70 -18.18
C THR A 97 8.52 2.27 -16.82
N ALA A 98 9.44 2.25 -15.85
CA ALA A 98 9.19 2.79 -14.52
C ALA A 98 9.05 4.32 -14.55
N ARG A 99 9.93 5.01 -15.28
CA ARG A 99 9.94 6.47 -15.43
C ARG A 99 8.69 6.97 -16.15
N ASP A 100 8.29 6.31 -17.23
CA ASP A 100 7.06 6.65 -17.97
C ASP A 100 5.79 6.42 -17.13
N ALA A 101 5.86 5.46 -16.20
CA ALA A 101 4.78 5.17 -15.27
C ALA A 101 4.83 5.97 -13.96
N ALA A 102 5.88 6.76 -13.70
CA ALA A 102 6.02 7.53 -12.46
C ALA A 102 5.03 8.69 -12.38
N THR A 103 4.62 9.06 -11.17
CA THR A 103 3.80 10.25 -10.93
C THR A 103 4.64 11.51 -11.07
N ASN A 104 5.87 11.48 -10.56
CA ASN A 104 6.89 12.50 -10.78
C ASN A 104 8.17 11.87 -11.37
N PRO A 105 8.36 11.92 -12.70
CA PRO A 105 9.51 11.32 -13.36
C PRO A 105 10.86 11.89 -12.88
N ASP A 106 10.92 13.19 -12.58
CA ASP A 106 12.17 13.84 -12.15
C ASP A 106 12.57 13.37 -10.74
N ASP A 107 11.61 13.26 -9.83
CA ASP A 107 11.84 12.73 -8.48
C ASP A 107 12.22 11.23 -8.52
N PHE A 108 11.57 10.47 -9.41
CA PHE A 108 11.95 9.08 -9.67
C PHE A 108 13.40 8.95 -10.16
N ASP A 109 13.82 9.81 -11.10
CA ASP A 109 15.19 9.81 -11.62
C ASP A 109 16.23 10.09 -10.54
N LEU A 110 15.92 10.97 -9.58
CA LEU A 110 16.77 11.25 -8.43
C LEU A 110 16.86 10.04 -7.49
N LYS A 111 15.72 9.41 -7.19
CA LYS A 111 15.63 8.22 -6.32
C LYS A 111 16.38 7.01 -6.87
N VAL A 112 16.31 6.78 -8.19
CA VAL A 112 17.09 5.73 -8.86
C VAL A 112 18.59 5.99 -8.74
N LYS A 113 19.03 7.25 -8.78
CA LYS A 113 20.43 7.66 -8.57
C LYS A 113 20.87 7.63 -7.10
N GLY A 114 20.00 7.24 -6.18
CA GLY A 114 20.28 7.20 -4.74
C GLY A 114 20.27 8.57 -4.07
N ILE A 115 19.73 9.61 -4.73
CA ILE A 115 19.58 10.94 -4.15
C ILE A 115 18.21 10.98 -3.48
N LEU A 116 18.23 11.10 -2.15
CA LEU A 116 17.03 11.11 -1.32
C LEU A 116 16.69 12.53 -0.90
N SER A 117 15.43 12.91 -1.05
CA SER A 117 14.94 14.15 -0.48
C SER A 117 14.83 14.02 1.04
N THR A 118 15.19 15.07 1.78
CA THR A 118 15.28 15.12 3.25
C THR A 118 14.01 14.64 3.99
N GLY A 119 12.85 14.62 3.34
CA GLY A 119 11.60 14.12 3.91
C GLY A 119 11.43 12.59 3.93
N GLU A 120 12.28 11.86 3.21
CA GLU A 120 12.17 10.42 3.01
C GLU A 120 13.37 9.70 3.63
N MET A 121 13.69 9.92 4.92
CA MET A 121 14.76 9.15 5.60
C MET A 121 14.29 7.78 6.13
N THR A 122 13.00 7.45 6.02
CA THR A 122 12.34 6.33 6.73
C THR A 122 12.19 5.03 5.95
N TRP A 123 12.61 4.98 4.69
CA TRP A 123 12.35 3.87 3.76
C TRP A 123 13.53 2.89 3.61
N GLU A 124 14.71 3.20 4.15
CA GLU A 124 15.91 2.34 3.98
C GLU A 124 16.06 1.23 5.02
N THR A 125 15.27 1.21 6.10
CA THR A 125 15.46 0.23 7.21
C THR A 125 14.51 -0.97 7.17
N ALA A 126 13.46 -0.94 6.35
CA ALA A 126 12.47 -2.02 6.32
C ALA A 126 12.73 -3.01 5.18
N ALA A 127 13.75 -3.87 5.34
CA ALA A 127 13.77 -5.13 4.61
C ALA A 127 12.50 -5.93 4.98
N PRO A 128 11.83 -6.62 4.02
CA PRO A 128 10.67 -7.42 4.35
C PRO A 128 11.11 -8.56 5.28
N ALA A 129 10.71 -8.49 6.55
CA ALA A 129 10.77 -9.64 7.43
C ALA A 129 9.88 -10.72 6.81
N ALA A 130 10.50 -11.84 6.42
CA ALA A 130 9.78 -13.00 5.91
C ALA A 130 8.61 -13.32 6.86
N PRO A 131 7.42 -13.65 6.33
CA PRO A 131 6.29 -14.03 7.18
C PRO A 131 6.73 -15.17 8.10
N PRO A 132 6.42 -15.12 9.41
CA PRO A 132 6.77 -16.20 10.32
C PRO A 132 6.15 -17.49 9.77
N ALA A 133 6.98 -18.53 9.67
CA ALA A 133 6.53 -19.84 9.22
C ALA A 133 5.28 -20.25 10.01
N PRO A 134 4.24 -20.81 9.36
CA PRO A 134 3.05 -21.26 10.06
C PRO A 134 3.46 -22.21 11.19
N PRO A 135 2.87 -22.08 12.38
CA PRO A 135 3.21 -22.96 13.50
C PRO A 135 2.99 -24.40 13.05
N ALA A 136 4.01 -25.24 13.22
CA ALA A 136 3.94 -26.66 12.93
C ALA A 136 2.70 -27.24 13.60
N ALA A 137 1.81 -27.82 12.80
CA ALA A 137 0.58 -28.44 13.28
C ALA A 137 0.94 -29.42 14.40
N ALA A 138 0.47 -29.13 15.62
CA ALA A 138 0.66 -30.02 16.75
C ALA A 138 0.05 -31.38 16.41
N PRO A 139 0.72 -32.50 16.72
CA PRO A 139 0.17 -33.82 16.46
C PRO A 139 -1.13 -33.96 17.25
N ILE A 140 -2.23 -34.12 16.51
CA ILE A 140 -3.54 -34.52 17.01
C ILE A 140 -3.35 -35.79 17.85
N GLN A 141 -3.36 -35.63 19.18
CA GLN A 141 -3.39 -36.76 20.11
C GLN A 141 -4.72 -37.48 19.88
N GLY A 142 -4.64 -38.68 19.33
CA GLY A 142 -5.79 -39.56 19.14
C GLY A 142 -6.44 -39.84 20.48
N GLN A 143 -7.61 -39.24 20.71
CA GLN A 143 -8.49 -39.67 21.79
C GLN A 143 -9.06 -41.04 21.40
N SER A 144 -8.39 -42.08 21.88
CA SER A 144 -8.90 -43.45 21.86
C SER A 144 -10.23 -43.48 22.62
N GLY A 145 -11.31 -43.78 21.90
CA GLY A 145 -12.64 -43.87 22.46
C GLY A 145 -12.75 -45.02 23.46
N SER A 146 -13.19 -44.73 24.67
CA SER A 146 -13.81 -45.72 25.56
C SER A 146 -15.31 -45.44 25.61
N SER A 147 -16.07 -46.19 24.82
CA SER A 147 -17.53 -46.18 24.83
C SER A 147 -18.03 -46.93 26.08
N PRO A 148 -18.88 -46.33 26.94
CA PRO A 148 -19.41 -47.03 28.10
C PRO A 148 -20.83 -47.51 27.80
N PHE A 149 -21.02 -48.47 26.89
CA PHE A 149 -22.32 -49.15 26.75
C PHE A 149 -22.16 -50.58 26.24
N ARG A 150 -21.97 -51.54 27.17
CA ARG A 150 -22.42 -52.92 26.98
C ARG A 150 -22.53 -53.69 28.31
N LYS A 151 -23.78 -54.10 28.60
CA LYS A 151 -24.26 -55.25 29.39
C LYS A 151 -24.11 -55.20 30.92
N LYS A 152 -25.22 -54.96 31.61
CA LYS A 152 -26.09 -56.03 32.14
C LYS A 152 -27.54 -55.60 32.07
#